data_AF-A0AA96J7R1-F1
#
_entry.id   AF-A0AA96J7R1-F1
#
_cell.length_a   1.000
_cell.length_b   1.000
_cell.length_c   1.000
_cell.angle_alpha   90.00
_cell.angle_beta   90.00
_cell.angle_gamma   90.00
#
_symmetry.space_group_name_H-M   'P 1'
#
loop_
_entity.id
_entity.type
_entity.pdbx_description
1 polymer ?
#
loop_
_entity_poly.entity_id
_entity_poly.type
_entity_poly.pdbx_seq_one_letter_code
_entity_poly.pdbx_strand_id
1 'polypeptide(L)'
;MQIFQSTNNQNNFKLNGLTYPKNFIIIKQGDTNIAVHNAYDTNHQLLGSTHFSQIQVNGITYSSQSALMAALSTLLFAKQFNYIVQDINATKLVSVGDISVDSNDVTIEYAEWLINGVTFSTLTETVLSVPFASSGNTRIDIIIGNAEYQIQRISGVETTGIALAPIIPIDSVYITQMVVSDNAIGTPSTPITGLLYVEKKEFTEIPIYDTGNIAPNLINESSAFRIYSTGTTSVKGFTTSTEFLNTYLYVGKEIKIANSSNLEVILSHNHPSVDLVMKFPDESDLTLQPNEVAIFKFTKTSEIYAEFISVNRTTVSSGSTPSGSVEISFGATFDGGGSDIDVDSYVDVIIPKNIIITNYTLLADVSGDINISVTKDVYSNFPPTSGDTITGGNNPFITSDIKNQDSTLTGWTTSINEGDIIRFTVNSCTDITKATLSLKGYAS
;
A
#
# COMPACT_ATOMS: atom_id res chain seq x y z
N MET A 1 36.61 -28.11 -31.09
CA MET A 1 35.24 -27.71 -30.72
C MET A 1 35.34 -26.85 -29.48
N GLN A 2 34.79 -25.64 -29.49
CA GLN A 2 34.75 -24.76 -28.32
C GLN A 2 33.48 -25.06 -27.53
N ILE A 3 33.60 -25.38 -26.26
CA ILE A 3 32.49 -25.88 -25.45
C ILE A 3 32.21 -24.87 -24.34
N PHE A 4 31.09 -24.16 -24.47
CA PHE A 4 30.55 -23.31 -23.43
C PHE A 4 29.59 -24.11 -22.55
N GLN A 5 29.70 -23.99 -21.24
CA GLN A 5 28.86 -24.72 -20.30
C GLN A 5 28.37 -23.79 -19.19
N SER A 6 27.11 -23.96 -18.80
CA SER A 6 26.60 -23.40 -17.55
C SER A 6 27.29 -24.01 -16.35
N THR A 7 27.39 -23.25 -15.27
CA THR A 7 27.82 -23.75 -13.97
C THR A 7 26.69 -23.59 -12.96
N ASN A 8 26.80 -24.30 -11.83
CA ASN A 8 25.86 -24.15 -10.71
C ASN A 8 25.95 -22.77 -10.05
N ASN A 9 26.99 -21.97 -10.37
CA ASN A 9 27.10 -20.59 -9.94
C ASN A 9 26.57 -19.66 -11.06
N GLN A 10 25.51 -18.91 -10.75
CA GLN A 10 24.84 -18.04 -11.73
C GLN A 10 25.74 -16.93 -12.28
N ASN A 11 26.83 -16.59 -11.59
CA ASN A 11 27.80 -15.56 -11.98
C ASN A 11 28.91 -16.06 -12.91
N ASN A 12 29.01 -17.38 -13.13
CA ASN A 12 30.10 -17.99 -13.88
C ASN A 12 29.62 -18.91 -14.99
N PHE A 13 30.43 -19.05 -16.03
CA PHE A 13 30.30 -20.08 -17.06
C PHE A 13 31.64 -20.82 -17.22
N LYS A 14 31.64 -21.93 -17.94
CA LYS A 14 32.87 -22.61 -18.34
C LYS A 14 33.07 -22.52 -19.84
N LEU A 15 34.32 -22.31 -20.26
CA LEU A 15 34.77 -22.51 -21.63
C LEU A 15 35.87 -23.57 -21.61
N ASN A 16 35.63 -24.69 -22.31
CA ASN A 16 36.53 -25.85 -22.34
C ASN A 16 36.98 -26.32 -20.94
N GLY A 17 36.06 -26.30 -19.97
CA GLY A 17 36.31 -26.71 -18.58
C GLY A 17 36.92 -25.63 -17.67
N LEU A 18 37.44 -24.53 -18.22
CA LEU A 18 37.95 -23.39 -17.45
C LEU A 18 36.80 -22.45 -17.07
N THR A 19 36.80 -21.95 -15.84
CA THR A 19 35.70 -21.12 -15.30
C THR A 19 36.00 -19.64 -15.53
N TYR A 20 35.00 -18.91 -16.03
CA TYR A 20 35.06 -17.48 -16.32
C TYR A 20 33.86 -16.75 -15.69
N PRO A 21 34.01 -15.50 -15.24
CA PRO A 21 32.90 -14.68 -14.82
C PRO A 21 32.04 -14.27 -16.01
N LYS A 22 30.73 -14.11 -15.83
CA LYS A 22 29.78 -13.70 -16.88
C LYS A 22 29.84 -12.20 -17.21
N ASN A 23 31.01 -11.72 -17.67
CA ASN A 23 31.25 -10.35 -18.09
C ASN A 23 31.67 -10.26 -19.57
N PHE A 24 31.20 -11.19 -20.41
CA PHE A 24 31.62 -11.30 -21.81
C PHE A 24 30.43 -11.11 -22.75
N ILE A 25 30.67 -10.42 -23.86
CA ILE A 25 29.69 -10.15 -24.92
C ILE A 25 30.08 -10.87 -26.20
N ILE A 26 29.07 -11.18 -27.00
CA ILE A 26 29.24 -11.83 -28.30
C ILE A 26 29.22 -10.75 -29.37
N ILE A 27 30.20 -10.80 -30.26
CA ILE A 27 30.29 -9.91 -31.41
C ILE A 27 30.03 -10.74 -32.66
N LYS A 28 29.03 -10.34 -33.45
CA LYS A 28 28.76 -10.91 -34.77
C LYS A 28 29.95 -10.60 -35.70
N GLN A 29 30.50 -11.63 -36.36
CA GLN A 29 31.60 -11.51 -37.32
C GLN A 29 31.17 -12.10 -38.67
N GLY A 30 30.67 -11.24 -39.59
CA GLY A 30 30.01 -11.71 -40.81
C GLY A 30 28.76 -12.55 -40.50
N ASP A 31 28.34 -13.43 -41.40
CA ASP A 31 27.07 -14.18 -41.27
C ASP A 31 27.21 -15.57 -40.64
N THR A 32 28.44 -16.03 -40.44
CA THR A 32 28.71 -17.40 -39.97
C THR A 32 29.64 -17.48 -38.76
N ASN A 33 30.35 -16.41 -38.41
CA ASN A 33 31.33 -16.44 -37.33
C ASN A 33 30.95 -15.54 -36.16
N ILE A 34 31.39 -15.88 -34.96
CA ILE A 34 31.27 -15.03 -33.78
C ILE A 34 32.62 -14.83 -33.11
N ALA A 35 32.76 -13.74 -32.35
CA ALA A 35 33.85 -13.53 -31.41
C ALA A 35 33.29 -13.25 -30.01
N VAL A 36 34.06 -13.53 -28.96
CA VAL A 36 33.67 -13.29 -27.57
C VAL A 36 34.71 -12.40 -26.89
N HIS A 37 34.27 -11.23 -26.42
CA HIS A 37 35.11 -10.20 -25.81
C HIS A 37 34.60 -9.85 -24.42
N ASN A 38 35.48 -9.38 -23.53
CA ASN A 38 35.04 -8.84 -22.26
C ASN A 38 34.25 -7.54 -22.50
N ALA A 39 33.15 -7.37 -21.77
CA ALA A 39 32.25 -6.23 -21.90
C ALA A 39 32.88 -4.90 -21.46
N TYR A 40 33.88 -4.97 -20.58
CA TYR A 40 34.54 -3.83 -19.95
C TYR A 40 35.97 -3.60 -20.42
N ASP A 41 36.57 -4.60 -21.10
CA ASP A 41 37.89 -4.50 -21.72
C ASP A 41 37.90 -5.21 -23.07
N THR A 42 37.75 -4.45 -24.15
CA THR A 42 37.67 -5.00 -25.51
C THR A 42 38.96 -5.65 -25.99
N ASN A 43 40.10 -5.40 -25.33
CA ASN A 43 41.38 -6.07 -25.63
C ASN A 43 41.43 -7.50 -25.06
N HIS A 44 40.58 -7.82 -24.09
CA HIS A 44 40.46 -9.16 -23.54
C HIS A 44 39.47 -9.98 -24.38
N GLN A 45 40.02 -10.79 -25.29
CA GLN A 45 39.26 -11.71 -26.14
C GLN A 45 39.36 -13.15 -25.62
N LEU A 46 38.21 -13.80 -25.40
CA LEU A 46 38.16 -15.24 -25.05
C LEU A 46 38.07 -16.12 -26.30
N LEU A 47 37.44 -15.62 -27.35
CA LEU A 47 37.27 -16.35 -28.58
C LEU A 47 37.40 -15.42 -29.77
N GLY A 48 38.36 -15.72 -30.65
CA GLY A 48 38.50 -15.08 -31.96
C GLY A 48 37.34 -15.40 -32.89
N SER A 49 37.33 -14.80 -34.09
CA SER A 49 36.34 -15.11 -35.12
C SER A 49 36.28 -16.63 -35.40
N THR A 50 35.19 -17.26 -34.96
CA THR A 50 35.01 -18.71 -34.97
C THR A 50 33.66 -19.06 -35.57
N HIS A 51 33.64 -20.02 -36.49
CA HIS A 51 32.41 -20.44 -37.17
C HIS A 51 31.42 -21.07 -36.18
N PHE A 52 30.12 -20.78 -36.32
CA PHE A 52 29.10 -21.21 -35.35
C PHE A 52 29.05 -22.73 -35.15
N SER A 53 29.32 -23.51 -36.20
CA SER A 53 29.33 -24.99 -36.13
C SER A 53 30.49 -25.57 -35.32
N GLN A 54 31.50 -24.76 -34.97
CA GLN A 54 32.64 -25.15 -34.15
C GLN A 54 32.44 -24.88 -32.66
N ILE A 55 31.23 -24.47 -32.27
CA ILE A 55 30.88 -24.05 -30.92
C ILE A 55 29.68 -24.86 -30.43
N GLN A 56 29.78 -25.34 -29.19
CA GLN A 56 28.70 -26.00 -28.47
C GLN A 56 28.35 -25.23 -27.22
N VAL A 57 27.07 -25.22 -26.85
CA VAL A 57 26.57 -24.69 -25.58
C VAL A 57 25.87 -25.81 -24.85
N ASN A 58 26.35 -26.19 -23.67
CA ASN A 58 25.83 -27.31 -22.88
C ASN A 58 25.76 -28.63 -23.66
N GLY A 59 26.71 -28.85 -24.58
CA GLY A 59 26.76 -30.04 -25.45
C GLY A 59 25.86 -29.96 -26.70
N ILE A 60 25.10 -28.88 -26.89
CA ILE A 60 24.21 -28.69 -28.03
C ILE A 60 24.95 -27.93 -29.16
N THR A 61 24.80 -28.41 -30.39
CA THR A 61 25.24 -27.70 -31.62
C THR A 61 24.08 -26.94 -32.24
N TYR A 62 24.38 -25.78 -32.82
CA TYR A 62 23.37 -24.88 -33.39
C TYR A 62 23.45 -24.88 -34.92
N SER A 63 22.29 -24.78 -35.58
CA SER A 63 22.16 -24.78 -37.04
C SER A 63 22.40 -23.42 -37.70
N SER A 64 22.48 -22.34 -36.90
CA SER A 64 22.77 -21.00 -37.40
C SER A 64 23.53 -20.15 -36.38
N GLN A 65 24.22 -19.11 -36.88
CA GLN A 65 24.92 -18.11 -36.07
C GLN A 65 23.97 -17.39 -35.10
N SER A 66 22.77 -17.02 -35.57
CA SER A 66 21.78 -16.32 -34.74
C SER A 66 21.27 -17.18 -33.58
N ALA A 67 20.98 -18.47 -33.83
CA ALA A 67 20.55 -19.39 -32.77
C ALA A 67 21.65 -19.63 -31.73
N LEU A 68 22.91 -19.75 -32.18
CA LEU A 68 24.05 -19.85 -31.27
C LEU A 68 24.23 -18.58 -30.42
N MET A 69 24.14 -17.40 -31.04
CA MET A 69 24.27 -16.13 -30.34
C MET A 69 23.18 -15.94 -29.29
N ALA A 70 21.95 -16.38 -29.58
CA ALA A 70 20.85 -16.36 -28.61
C ALA A 70 21.12 -17.26 -27.40
N ALA A 71 21.68 -18.46 -27.61
CA ALA A 71 22.03 -19.37 -26.52
C ALA A 71 23.21 -18.89 -25.68
N LEU A 72 24.18 -18.22 -26.29
CA LEU A 72 25.36 -17.69 -25.60
C LEU A 72 25.08 -16.39 -24.85
N SER A 73 24.11 -15.58 -25.27
CA SER A 73 23.90 -14.23 -24.70
C SER A 73 23.55 -14.26 -23.22
N THR A 74 22.73 -15.23 -22.79
CA THR A 74 22.33 -15.47 -21.40
C THR A 74 23.41 -16.19 -20.57
N LEU A 75 24.33 -16.88 -21.27
CA LEU A 75 25.41 -17.63 -20.64
C LEU A 75 26.65 -16.77 -20.37
N LEU A 76 26.98 -15.84 -21.26
CA LEU A 76 28.25 -15.10 -21.24
C LEU A 76 28.18 -13.76 -20.49
N PHE A 77 26.99 -13.15 -20.43
CA PHE A 77 26.80 -11.87 -19.78
C PHE A 77 25.69 -11.94 -18.74
N ALA A 78 26.02 -11.63 -17.50
CA ALA A 78 25.06 -11.32 -16.46
C ALA A 78 25.16 -9.81 -16.21
N LYS A 79 24.11 -9.06 -16.59
CA LYS A 79 24.00 -7.67 -16.15
C LYS A 79 23.96 -7.71 -14.62
N GLN A 80 24.96 -7.13 -13.94
CA GLN A 80 24.96 -7.02 -12.48
C GLN A 80 23.77 -6.18 -12.02
N PHE A 81 22.62 -6.82 -11.90
CA PHE A 81 21.61 -6.43 -10.94
C PHE A 81 21.96 -7.20 -9.68
N ASN A 82 22.65 -6.55 -8.75
CA ASN A 82 22.66 -7.03 -7.37
C ASN A 82 21.26 -6.81 -6.80
N TYR A 83 20.34 -7.70 -7.17
CA TYR A 83 19.13 -7.96 -6.42
C TYR A 83 19.06 -9.48 -6.24
N ILE A 84 19.91 -9.99 -5.35
CA ILE A 84 19.65 -11.31 -4.76
C ILE A 84 18.49 -11.07 -3.81
N VAL A 85 17.28 -11.23 -4.32
CA VAL A 85 16.22 -11.84 -3.53
C VAL A 85 15.97 -13.18 -4.21
N GLN A 86 16.88 -14.13 -3.99
CA GLN A 86 16.40 -15.50 -3.95
C GLN A 86 15.49 -15.51 -2.73
N ASP A 87 14.19 -15.45 -3.01
CA ASP A 87 13.16 -15.26 -2.01
C ASP A 87 13.04 -16.59 -1.26
N ILE A 88 13.94 -16.80 -0.29
CA ILE A 88 14.22 -18.08 0.37
C ILE A 88 13.01 -18.71 1.06
N ASN A 89 11.90 -17.97 1.16
CA ASN A 89 10.61 -18.42 1.69
C ASN A 89 9.44 -18.18 0.70
N ALA A 90 9.71 -17.91 -0.58
CA ALA A 90 8.64 -17.63 -1.53
C ALA A 90 7.84 -18.88 -1.89
N THR A 91 6.52 -18.76 -1.76
CA THR A 91 5.55 -19.69 -2.34
C THR A 91 4.73 -18.92 -3.37
N LYS A 92 5.04 -19.08 -4.67
CA LYS A 92 4.45 -18.30 -5.77
C LYS A 92 4.54 -18.99 -7.12
N LEU A 93 3.63 -18.69 -8.04
CA LEU A 93 3.74 -19.10 -9.44
C LEU A 93 4.86 -18.26 -10.08
N VAL A 94 5.73 -18.85 -10.88
CA VAL A 94 6.85 -18.14 -11.54
C VAL A 94 6.52 -17.85 -12.99
N SER A 95 6.10 -18.88 -13.72
CA SER A 95 5.69 -18.78 -15.12
C SER A 95 4.63 -19.85 -15.45
N VAL A 96 3.85 -19.60 -16.48
CA VAL A 96 2.86 -20.57 -17.00
C VAL A 96 2.68 -20.31 -18.49
N GLY A 97 2.61 -21.40 -19.26
CA GLY A 97 2.30 -21.37 -20.69
C GLY A 97 0.81 -21.18 -20.94
N ASP A 98 0.40 -21.39 -22.20
CA ASP A 98 -0.99 -21.19 -22.57
C ASP A 98 -1.92 -22.13 -21.77
N ILE A 99 -3.04 -21.55 -21.31
CA ILE A 99 -4.13 -22.29 -20.68
C ILE A 99 -5.32 -22.28 -21.63
N SER A 100 -5.70 -23.46 -22.10
CA SER A 100 -6.83 -23.63 -23.01
C SER A 100 -7.87 -24.58 -22.42
N VAL A 101 -9.12 -24.40 -22.85
CA VAL A 101 -10.25 -25.25 -22.47
C VAL A 101 -10.83 -25.83 -23.74
N ASP A 102 -10.88 -27.15 -23.83
CA ASP A 102 -11.55 -27.88 -24.91
C ASP A 102 -12.54 -28.87 -24.32
N SER A 103 -13.83 -28.59 -24.48
CA SER A 103 -14.93 -29.36 -23.89
C SER A 103 -14.77 -29.56 -22.37
N ASN A 104 -14.36 -30.77 -21.94
CA ASN A 104 -14.17 -31.14 -20.54
C ASN A 104 -12.70 -31.14 -20.12
N ASP A 105 -11.78 -30.81 -21.01
CA ASP A 105 -10.35 -30.86 -20.72
C ASP A 105 -9.77 -29.45 -20.65
N VAL A 106 -8.89 -29.26 -19.67
CA VAL A 106 -8.15 -28.03 -19.47
C VAL A 106 -6.68 -28.36 -19.65
N THR A 107 -6.08 -27.69 -20.61
CA THR A 107 -4.69 -27.94 -21.01
C THR A 107 -3.82 -26.79 -20.56
N ILE A 108 -2.70 -27.11 -19.90
CA ILE A 108 -1.65 -26.16 -19.52
C ILE A 108 -0.34 -26.61 -20.16
N GLU A 109 0.20 -25.77 -21.06
CA GLU A 109 1.40 -26.10 -21.85
C GLU A 109 2.64 -26.37 -20.98
N TYR A 110 2.88 -25.53 -19.97
CA TYR A 110 3.89 -25.72 -18.93
C TYR A 110 3.58 -24.83 -17.73
N ALA A 111 4.16 -25.12 -16.57
CA ALA A 111 4.19 -24.18 -15.44
C ALA A 111 5.48 -24.31 -14.63
N GLU A 112 5.93 -23.22 -14.04
CA GLU A 112 7.03 -23.16 -13.07
C GLU A 112 6.54 -22.41 -11.84
N TRP A 113 6.82 -22.92 -10.64
CA TRP A 113 6.45 -22.32 -9.37
C TRP A 113 7.50 -22.53 -8.29
N LEU A 114 7.41 -21.75 -7.22
CA LEU A 114 8.22 -21.85 -6.02
C LEU A 114 7.32 -22.28 -4.85
N ILE A 115 7.77 -23.19 -4.00
CA ILE A 115 7.20 -23.45 -2.67
C ILE A 115 8.34 -23.33 -1.67
N ASN A 116 8.22 -22.39 -0.73
CA ASN A 116 9.26 -22.09 0.26
C ASN A 116 10.66 -21.94 -0.35
N GLY A 117 10.75 -21.25 -1.50
CA GLY A 117 12.00 -20.99 -2.23
C GLY A 117 12.53 -22.17 -3.07
N VAL A 118 11.88 -23.33 -3.05
CA VAL A 118 12.22 -24.50 -3.90
C VAL A 118 11.45 -24.43 -5.21
N THR A 119 12.16 -24.55 -6.34
CA THR A 119 11.56 -24.51 -7.69
C THR A 119 10.99 -25.86 -8.11
N PHE A 120 9.77 -25.82 -8.63
CA PHE A 120 9.05 -26.94 -9.23
C PHE A 120 8.58 -26.54 -10.63
N SER A 121 8.52 -27.49 -11.55
CA SER A 121 8.01 -27.23 -12.89
C SER A 121 7.47 -28.47 -13.57
N THR A 122 6.56 -28.26 -14.52
CA THR A 122 6.22 -29.24 -15.55
C THR A 122 6.89 -28.83 -16.86
N LEU A 123 7.65 -29.74 -17.47
CA LEU A 123 8.35 -29.49 -18.74
C LEU A 123 7.56 -30.00 -19.96
N THR A 124 6.35 -30.50 -19.72
CA THR A 124 5.45 -31.04 -20.75
C THR A 124 4.04 -30.58 -20.45
N GLU A 125 3.24 -30.50 -21.51
CA GLU A 125 1.82 -30.20 -21.44
C GLU A 125 1.10 -31.11 -20.44
N THR A 126 0.25 -30.51 -19.61
CA THR A 126 -0.61 -31.21 -18.65
C THR A 126 -2.07 -31.00 -19.03
N VAL A 127 -2.79 -32.12 -19.24
CA VAL A 127 -4.22 -32.14 -19.54
C VAL A 127 -4.98 -32.59 -18.31
N LEU A 128 -5.92 -31.77 -17.85
CA LEU A 128 -6.75 -32.02 -16.68
C LEU A 128 -8.20 -32.22 -17.09
N SER A 129 -8.79 -33.37 -16.71
CA SER A 129 -10.21 -33.61 -16.94
C SER A 129 -11.08 -32.90 -15.89
N VAL A 130 -12.06 -32.16 -16.39
CA VAL A 130 -12.99 -31.30 -15.66
C VAL A 130 -14.42 -31.63 -16.12
N PRO A 131 -15.10 -32.60 -15.48
CA PRO A 131 -16.47 -32.94 -15.84
C PRO A 131 -17.39 -31.76 -15.51
N PHE A 132 -18.48 -31.59 -16.25
CA PHE A 132 -19.51 -30.59 -15.92
C PHE A 132 -20.12 -30.81 -14.53
N ALA A 133 -20.75 -29.77 -14.00
CA ALA A 133 -21.52 -29.87 -12.77
C ALA A 133 -22.79 -30.71 -12.96
N SER A 134 -23.36 -31.21 -11.87
CA SER A 134 -24.69 -31.82 -11.93
C SER A 134 -25.72 -30.79 -12.41
N SER A 135 -26.78 -31.26 -13.08
CA SER A 135 -27.80 -30.38 -13.68
C SER A 135 -28.34 -29.33 -12.68
N GLY A 136 -28.31 -28.06 -13.10
CA GLY A 136 -28.74 -26.90 -12.30
C GLY A 136 -27.73 -26.39 -11.27
N ASN A 137 -26.55 -27.03 -11.13
CA ASN A 137 -25.52 -26.61 -10.19
C ASN A 137 -24.38 -25.86 -10.89
N THR A 138 -23.65 -25.08 -10.09
CA THR A 138 -22.35 -24.51 -10.43
C THR A 138 -21.36 -24.78 -9.32
N ARG A 139 -20.07 -24.78 -9.65
CA ARG A 139 -18.96 -24.82 -8.69
C ARG A 139 -17.76 -24.04 -9.23
N ILE A 140 -16.80 -23.72 -8.37
CA ILE A 140 -15.51 -23.20 -8.79
C ILE A 140 -14.47 -24.31 -8.61
N ASP A 141 -13.80 -24.68 -9.69
CA ASP A 141 -12.63 -25.55 -9.63
C ASP A 141 -11.37 -24.68 -9.68
N ILE A 142 -10.35 -25.04 -8.89
CA ILE A 142 -9.03 -24.38 -8.92
C ILE A 142 -7.99 -25.34 -9.48
N ILE A 143 -6.96 -24.79 -10.11
CA ILE A 143 -5.79 -25.52 -10.57
C ILE A 143 -4.57 -24.99 -9.81
N ILE A 144 -3.75 -25.91 -9.31
CA ILE A 144 -2.59 -25.65 -8.45
C ILE A 144 -1.36 -26.40 -8.96
N GLY A 145 -0.17 -25.90 -8.63
CA GLY A 145 1.09 -26.66 -8.67
C GLY A 145 1.47 -27.13 -7.27
N ASN A 146 1.83 -28.40 -7.09
CA ASN A 146 2.15 -28.99 -5.78
C ASN A 146 3.65 -29.27 -5.58
N ALA A 147 4.03 -29.79 -4.41
CA ALA A 147 5.40 -30.16 -4.07
C ALA A 147 5.87 -31.48 -4.73
N GLU A 148 4.99 -32.18 -5.46
CA GLU A 148 5.27 -33.41 -6.18
C GLU A 148 5.54 -33.20 -7.69
N TYR A 149 5.79 -31.95 -8.12
CA TYR A 149 5.97 -31.57 -9.53
C TYR A 149 4.73 -31.82 -10.40
N GLN A 150 3.53 -31.74 -9.82
CA GLN A 150 2.29 -31.95 -10.54
C GLN A 150 1.45 -30.68 -10.60
N ILE A 151 0.82 -30.47 -11.75
CA ILE A 151 -0.33 -29.58 -11.87
C ILE A 151 -1.56 -30.42 -11.53
N GLN A 152 -2.38 -29.94 -10.61
CA GLN A 152 -3.53 -30.66 -10.09
C GLN A 152 -4.79 -29.79 -10.07
N ARG A 153 -5.92 -30.37 -10.43
CA ARG A 153 -7.25 -29.77 -10.22
C ARG A 153 -7.77 -30.11 -8.82
N ILE A 154 -8.29 -29.11 -8.13
CA ILE A 154 -9.08 -29.26 -6.91
C ILE A 154 -10.52 -28.83 -7.22
N SER A 155 -11.46 -29.75 -7.06
CA SER A 155 -12.86 -29.48 -7.39
C SER A 155 -13.60 -28.76 -6.25
N GLY A 156 -14.45 -27.80 -6.62
CA GLY A 156 -15.35 -27.11 -5.69
C GLY A 156 -16.56 -27.91 -5.28
N VAL A 157 -17.27 -27.37 -4.30
CA VAL A 157 -18.57 -27.89 -3.87
C VAL A 157 -19.64 -27.35 -4.81
N GLU A 158 -20.48 -28.24 -5.34
CA GLU A 158 -21.62 -27.86 -6.17
C GLU A 158 -22.70 -27.15 -5.37
N THR A 159 -23.26 -26.10 -5.98
CA THR A 159 -24.33 -25.31 -5.39
C THR A 159 -25.26 -24.76 -6.47
N THR A 160 -26.53 -24.57 -6.11
CA THR A 160 -27.52 -23.84 -6.91
C THR A 160 -27.44 -22.32 -6.69
N GLY A 161 -26.61 -21.86 -5.75
CA GLY A 161 -26.39 -20.46 -5.41
C GLY A 161 -25.01 -19.94 -5.84
N ILE A 162 -24.44 -19.03 -5.05
CA ILE A 162 -23.10 -18.49 -5.31
C ILE A 162 -22.04 -19.57 -5.01
N ALA A 163 -21.29 -19.98 -6.01
CA ALA A 163 -20.17 -20.90 -5.85
C ALA A 163 -18.98 -20.21 -5.17
N LEU A 164 -18.33 -20.92 -4.24
CA LEU A 164 -17.12 -20.47 -3.55
C LEU A 164 -15.92 -21.32 -4.00
N ALA A 165 -14.76 -20.67 -4.13
CA ALA A 165 -13.52 -21.34 -4.48
C ALA A 165 -13.05 -22.27 -3.32
N PRO A 166 -12.51 -23.47 -3.63
CA PRO A 166 -11.82 -24.32 -2.67
C PRO A 166 -10.67 -23.61 -1.95
N ILE A 167 -10.35 -24.09 -0.75
CA ILE A 167 -9.14 -23.71 -0.05
C ILE A 167 -7.94 -24.29 -0.80
N ILE A 168 -6.91 -23.47 -1.03
CA ILE A 168 -5.65 -23.90 -1.64
C ILE A 168 -4.93 -24.81 -0.63
N PRO A 169 -4.55 -26.06 -1.01
CA PRO A 169 -3.81 -26.95 -0.12
C PRO A 169 -2.47 -26.34 0.34
N ILE A 170 -2.00 -26.75 1.53
CA ILE A 170 -0.63 -26.45 1.95
C ILE A 170 0.37 -27.05 0.95
N ASP A 171 1.57 -26.47 0.86
CA ASP A 171 2.62 -26.91 -0.06
C ASP A 171 2.15 -26.93 -1.53
N SER A 172 1.30 -25.97 -1.88
CA SER A 172 0.85 -25.74 -3.24
C SER A 172 0.76 -24.26 -3.59
N VAL A 173 0.72 -24.00 -4.89
CA VAL A 173 0.65 -22.67 -5.48
C VAL A 173 -0.56 -22.59 -6.40
N TYR A 174 -1.36 -21.55 -6.25
CA TYR A 174 -2.48 -21.26 -7.16
C TYR A 174 -2.00 -20.92 -8.57
N ILE A 175 -2.60 -21.55 -9.58
CA ILE A 175 -2.37 -21.25 -11.01
C ILE A 175 -3.55 -20.46 -11.57
N THR A 176 -4.75 -21.04 -11.53
CA THR A 176 -5.97 -20.43 -12.07
C THR A 176 -7.21 -21.05 -11.44
N GLN A 177 -8.38 -20.47 -11.70
CA GLN A 177 -9.69 -20.99 -11.35
C GLN A 177 -10.66 -20.86 -12.52
N MET A 178 -11.71 -21.67 -12.50
CA MET A 178 -12.81 -21.61 -13.46
C MET A 178 -14.14 -21.91 -12.80
N VAL A 179 -15.19 -21.24 -13.28
CA VAL A 179 -16.56 -21.60 -12.95
C VAL A 179 -16.95 -22.80 -13.81
N VAL A 180 -17.46 -23.86 -13.22
CA VAL A 180 -17.96 -25.04 -13.92
C VAL A 180 -19.47 -25.12 -13.70
N SER A 181 -20.24 -25.02 -14.78
CA SER A 181 -21.70 -25.24 -14.79
C SER A 181 -22.02 -26.65 -15.30
N ASP A 182 -23.31 -26.96 -15.37
CA ASP A 182 -23.83 -28.22 -15.90
C ASP A 182 -23.70 -28.39 -17.41
N ASN A 183 -23.25 -27.36 -18.12
CA ASN A 183 -23.13 -27.36 -19.57
C ASN A 183 -21.88 -26.66 -20.12
N ALA A 184 -21.06 -26.05 -19.26
CA ALA A 184 -19.90 -25.28 -19.70
C ALA A 184 -18.81 -25.19 -18.61
N ILE A 185 -17.59 -25.02 -19.08
CA ILE A 185 -16.47 -24.55 -18.28
C ILE A 185 -16.24 -23.08 -18.66
N GLY A 186 -16.32 -22.19 -17.68
CA GLY A 186 -16.04 -20.78 -17.86
C GLY A 186 -14.56 -20.53 -18.15
N THR A 187 -14.26 -19.38 -18.74
CA THR A 187 -12.89 -18.97 -19.05
C THR A 187 -12.01 -19.01 -17.79
N PRO A 188 -10.85 -19.69 -17.82
CA PRO A 188 -9.91 -19.67 -16.71
C PRO A 188 -9.49 -18.24 -16.36
N SER A 189 -9.39 -17.95 -15.06
CA SER A 189 -8.85 -16.67 -14.61
C SER A 189 -7.42 -16.47 -15.10
N THR A 190 -7.02 -15.23 -15.34
CA THR A 190 -5.62 -14.94 -15.69
C THR A 190 -4.69 -15.37 -14.55
N PRO A 191 -3.69 -16.24 -14.81
CA PRO A 191 -2.73 -16.63 -13.79
C PRO A 191 -1.93 -15.45 -13.26
N ILE A 192 -1.71 -15.44 -11.95
CA ILE A 192 -0.92 -14.41 -11.27
C ILE A 192 0.49 -14.97 -11.10
N THR A 193 1.37 -14.71 -12.06
CA THR A 193 2.79 -15.07 -11.95
C THR A 193 3.53 -14.07 -11.07
N GLY A 194 4.60 -14.50 -10.43
CA GLY A 194 5.49 -13.72 -9.58
C GLY A 194 6.31 -12.68 -10.36
N LEU A 195 6.10 -12.58 -11.67
CA LEU A 195 6.48 -11.46 -12.53
C LEU A 195 5.45 -10.32 -12.49
N LEU A 196 4.30 -10.49 -11.82
CA LEU A 196 3.47 -9.40 -11.30
C LEU A 196 4.05 -8.80 -10.01
N TYR A 197 5.38 -8.87 -9.86
CA TYR A 197 6.08 -7.67 -9.46
C TYR A 197 5.82 -6.63 -10.57
N VAL A 198 4.65 -5.98 -10.54
CA VAL A 198 4.70 -4.55 -10.85
C VAL A 198 5.64 -4.07 -9.78
N GLU A 199 6.87 -3.75 -10.16
CA GLU A 199 7.72 -2.94 -9.31
C GLU A 199 6.80 -1.82 -8.84
N LYS A 200 6.45 -1.82 -7.54
CA LYS A 200 5.91 -0.63 -6.89
C LYS A 200 7.08 0.36 -6.87
N LYS A 201 7.47 0.78 -8.06
CA LYS A 201 8.42 1.84 -8.27
C LYS A 201 7.68 3.09 -7.88
N GLU A 202 8.35 3.82 -7.01
CA GLU A 202 7.71 4.61 -6.00
C GLU A 202 6.77 5.67 -6.58
N PHE A 203 5.79 5.96 -5.75
CA PHE A 203 4.87 7.08 -5.78
C PHE A 203 5.59 8.40 -6.14
N THR A 204 5.71 8.71 -7.43
CA THR A 204 6.19 10.05 -7.84
C THR A 204 5.01 11.00 -7.77
N GLU A 205 5.08 11.94 -6.83
CA GLU A 205 4.15 13.05 -6.70
C GLU A 205 4.54 14.18 -7.67
N ILE A 206 3.64 14.52 -8.58
CA ILE A 206 3.81 15.63 -9.51
C ILE A 206 3.22 16.90 -8.89
N PRO A 207 4.01 17.97 -8.67
CA PRO A 207 3.46 19.26 -8.30
C PRO A 207 2.75 19.90 -9.51
N ILE A 208 1.58 20.46 -9.26
CA ILE A 208 0.76 21.16 -10.26
C ILE A 208 0.71 22.65 -9.91
N TYR A 209 1.11 23.46 -10.89
CA TYR A 209 1.09 24.92 -10.83
C TYR A 209 0.14 25.56 -11.86
N ASP A 210 -0.54 24.73 -12.66
CA ASP A 210 -1.45 25.18 -13.73
C ASP A 210 -2.68 25.91 -13.19
N THR A 211 -3.38 26.66 -14.06
CA THR A 211 -4.58 27.42 -13.71
C THR A 211 -5.78 27.02 -14.58
N GLY A 212 -6.99 27.31 -14.10
CA GLY A 212 -8.24 26.95 -14.76
C GLY A 212 -8.58 25.46 -14.65
N ASN A 213 -9.20 24.93 -15.70
CA ASN A 213 -9.66 23.54 -15.77
C ASN A 213 -8.57 22.66 -16.36
N ILE A 214 -7.98 21.78 -15.55
CA ILE A 214 -6.79 21.01 -15.90
C ILE A 214 -7.10 19.52 -16.11
N ALA A 215 -6.18 18.82 -16.76
CA ALA A 215 -6.15 17.36 -16.84
C ALA A 215 -4.69 16.92 -16.64
N PRO A 216 -4.31 16.46 -15.44
CA PRO A 216 -2.93 16.09 -15.15
C PRO A 216 -2.47 14.90 -16.01
N ASN A 217 -1.22 14.97 -16.49
CA ASN A 217 -0.62 13.92 -17.29
C ASN A 217 -0.15 12.75 -16.41
N LEU A 218 -0.75 11.59 -16.60
CA LEU A 218 -0.22 10.31 -16.12
C LEU A 218 0.86 9.82 -17.08
N ILE A 219 2.11 10.08 -16.70
CA ILE A 219 3.30 9.62 -17.42
C ILE A 219 4.22 8.84 -16.48
N ASN A 220 4.88 7.82 -17.02
CA ASN A 220 5.85 6.99 -16.31
C ASN A 220 5.24 6.39 -15.01
N GLU A 221 5.91 6.54 -13.88
CA GLU A 221 5.51 5.97 -12.58
C GLU A 221 4.51 6.85 -11.81
N SER A 222 4.20 8.04 -12.33
CA SER A 222 3.42 9.06 -11.63
C SER A 222 2.00 8.59 -11.36
N SER A 223 1.59 8.73 -10.11
CA SER A 223 0.24 8.35 -9.63
C SER A 223 -0.27 9.29 -8.55
N ALA A 224 0.47 10.35 -8.24
CA ALA A 224 0.08 11.34 -7.28
C ALA A 224 0.30 12.73 -7.83
N PHE A 225 -0.64 13.61 -7.53
CA PHE A 225 -0.65 14.96 -8.02
C PHE A 225 -0.93 15.89 -6.85
N ARG A 226 -0.15 16.95 -6.70
CA ARG A 226 -0.35 17.95 -5.65
C ARG A 226 -0.53 19.32 -6.25
N ILE A 227 -1.70 19.88 -6.06
CA ILE A 227 -2.08 21.20 -6.56
C ILE A 227 -1.57 22.25 -5.57
N TYR A 228 -0.66 23.12 -6.02
CA TYR A 228 -0.18 24.27 -5.26
C TYR A 228 -0.76 25.59 -5.78
N SER A 229 -1.22 25.61 -7.03
CA SER A 229 -1.77 26.80 -7.67
C SER A 229 -3.11 27.19 -7.07
N THR A 230 -3.25 28.46 -6.71
CA THR A 230 -4.53 29.07 -6.32
C THR A 230 -5.40 29.41 -7.54
N GLY A 231 -4.89 29.24 -8.76
CA GLY A 231 -5.64 29.47 -9.98
C GLY A 231 -6.29 28.21 -10.56
N THR A 232 -6.00 27.02 -10.03
CA THR A 232 -6.66 25.77 -10.47
C THR A 232 -8.10 25.78 -9.98
N THR A 233 -9.07 25.69 -10.91
CA THR A 233 -10.51 25.69 -10.57
C THR A 233 -11.11 24.30 -10.60
N SER A 234 -10.66 23.45 -11.53
CA SER A 234 -11.12 22.06 -11.60
C SER A 234 -10.08 21.11 -12.19
N VAL A 235 -10.22 19.83 -11.85
CA VAL A 235 -9.54 18.69 -12.49
C VAL A 235 -10.58 17.86 -13.23
N LYS A 236 -10.46 17.78 -14.55
CA LYS A 236 -11.43 17.08 -15.42
C LYS A 236 -11.25 15.55 -15.41
N GLY A 237 -10.08 15.09 -14.99
CA GLY A 237 -9.61 13.70 -15.10
C GLY A 237 -8.14 13.69 -15.53
N PHE A 238 -7.68 12.65 -16.20
CA PHE A 238 -6.27 12.51 -16.53
C PHE A 238 -6.05 12.30 -18.03
N THR A 239 -4.97 12.87 -18.54
CA THR A 239 -4.39 12.51 -19.84
C THR A 239 -3.34 11.43 -19.63
N THR A 240 -3.16 10.55 -20.62
CA THR A 240 -2.26 9.39 -20.52
C THR A 240 -1.39 9.27 -21.77
N SER A 241 -0.34 8.46 -21.69
CA SER A 241 0.40 8.00 -22.88
C SER A 241 0.14 6.52 -23.14
N THR A 242 0.31 6.08 -24.39
CA THR A 242 0.26 4.64 -24.75
C THR A 242 1.25 3.82 -23.92
N GLU A 243 2.41 4.37 -23.59
CA GLU A 243 3.39 3.74 -22.73
C GLU A 243 2.88 3.64 -21.27
N PHE A 244 2.24 4.68 -20.74
CA PHE A 244 1.62 4.65 -19.42
C PHE A 244 0.58 3.54 -19.30
N LEU A 245 -0.35 3.48 -20.26
CA LEU A 245 -1.44 2.51 -20.26
C LEU A 245 -0.94 1.05 -20.33
N ASN A 246 0.15 0.80 -21.05
CA ASN A 246 0.65 -0.56 -21.28
C ASN A 246 1.70 -1.02 -20.28
N THR A 247 2.50 -0.09 -19.73
CA THR A 247 3.68 -0.42 -18.92
C THR A 247 3.47 -0.11 -17.45
N TYR A 248 2.81 1.01 -17.13
CA TYR A 248 2.81 1.55 -15.78
C TYR A 248 1.45 1.51 -15.09
N LEU A 249 0.35 1.29 -15.83
CA LEU A 249 -1.01 1.23 -15.32
C LEU A 249 -1.47 -0.22 -15.15
N TYR A 250 -1.98 -0.54 -13.96
CA TYR A 250 -2.50 -1.87 -13.63
C TYR A 250 -3.77 -1.73 -12.79
N VAL A 251 -4.70 -2.69 -12.95
CA VAL A 251 -5.94 -2.72 -12.16
C VAL A 251 -5.60 -2.69 -10.68
N GLY A 252 -6.12 -1.69 -9.99
CA GLY A 252 -5.86 -1.46 -8.59
C GLY A 252 -4.76 -0.45 -8.26
N LYS A 253 -4.10 0.14 -9.26
CA LYS A 253 -3.16 1.25 -9.04
C LYS A 253 -3.89 2.42 -8.38
N GLU A 254 -3.40 2.88 -7.24
CA GLU A 254 -3.92 4.09 -6.59
C GLU A 254 -3.54 5.31 -7.42
N ILE A 255 -4.45 6.28 -7.53
CA ILE A 255 -4.20 7.60 -8.09
C ILE A 255 -4.64 8.64 -7.05
N LYS A 256 -3.80 9.63 -6.74
CA LYS A 256 -4.07 10.63 -5.70
C LYS A 256 -4.06 12.04 -6.26
N ILE A 257 -5.02 12.85 -5.84
CA ILE A 257 -5.04 14.29 -6.08
C ILE A 257 -5.09 14.99 -4.73
N ALA A 258 -4.01 15.65 -4.35
CA ALA A 258 -3.89 16.46 -3.16
C ALA A 258 -4.11 17.95 -3.49
N ASN A 259 -4.99 18.62 -2.74
CA ASN A 259 -5.15 20.06 -2.79
C ASN A 259 -4.29 20.70 -1.70
N SER A 260 -3.14 21.26 -2.07
CA SER A 260 -2.29 22.09 -1.20
C SER A 260 -2.41 23.58 -1.49
N SER A 261 -3.40 23.98 -2.31
CA SER A 261 -3.77 25.38 -2.46
C SER A 261 -4.62 25.84 -1.27
N ASN A 262 -4.93 27.13 -1.21
CA ASN A 262 -5.82 27.71 -0.21
C ASN A 262 -7.27 27.89 -0.71
N LEU A 263 -7.61 27.36 -1.89
CA LEU A 263 -8.96 27.40 -2.47
C LEU A 263 -9.48 25.98 -2.73
N GLU A 264 -10.80 25.85 -2.83
CA GLU A 264 -11.43 24.59 -3.24
C GLU A 264 -11.17 24.28 -4.72
N VAL A 265 -11.07 23.00 -5.04
CA VAL A 265 -10.87 22.52 -6.42
C VAL A 265 -11.95 21.49 -6.74
N ILE A 266 -12.62 21.65 -7.88
CA ILE A 266 -13.68 20.72 -8.31
C ILE A 266 -13.06 19.54 -9.08
N LEU A 267 -13.37 18.30 -8.71
CA LEU A 267 -13.01 17.09 -9.45
C LEU A 267 -14.23 16.63 -10.25
N SER A 268 -14.13 16.65 -11.58
CA SER A 268 -15.29 16.37 -12.43
C SER A 268 -15.61 14.89 -12.55
N HIS A 269 -16.89 14.55 -12.45
CA HIS A 269 -17.41 13.24 -12.76
C HIS A 269 -17.48 13.03 -14.28
N ASN A 270 -16.91 11.91 -14.76
CA ASN A 270 -17.09 11.39 -16.11
C ASN A 270 -16.91 12.42 -17.25
N HIS A 271 -15.91 13.30 -17.15
CA HIS A 271 -15.72 14.37 -18.12
C HIS A 271 -15.29 13.81 -19.50
N PRO A 272 -15.95 14.17 -20.62
CA PRO A 272 -15.77 13.49 -21.91
C PRO A 272 -14.47 13.83 -22.68
N SER A 273 -13.63 14.72 -22.13
CA SER A 273 -12.46 15.29 -22.84
C SER A 273 -11.12 14.95 -22.16
N VAL A 274 -10.99 13.73 -21.66
CA VAL A 274 -9.77 13.19 -21.01
C VAL A 274 -9.61 11.73 -21.39
N ASP A 275 -8.40 11.17 -21.22
CA ASP A 275 -8.11 9.78 -21.56
C ASP A 275 -8.53 8.81 -20.45
N LEU A 276 -8.50 9.27 -19.19
CA LEU A 276 -8.95 8.52 -18.02
C LEU A 276 -9.90 9.39 -17.20
N VAL A 277 -11.18 9.02 -17.21
CA VAL A 277 -12.24 9.71 -16.47
C VAL A 277 -12.24 9.32 -14.99
N MET A 278 -12.69 10.22 -14.12
CA MET A 278 -12.97 9.93 -12.72
C MET A 278 -14.45 9.54 -12.56
N LYS A 279 -14.74 8.49 -11.79
CA LYS A 279 -16.12 8.08 -11.47
C LYS A 279 -16.34 8.15 -9.96
N PHE A 280 -17.43 8.82 -9.57
CA PHE A 280 -17.87 9.05 -8.20
C PHE A 280 -19.17 8.26 -7.95
N PRO A 281 -19.38 7.70 -6.74
CA PRO A 281 -20.54 6.85 -6.45
C PRO A 281 -21.89 7.56 -6.56
N ASP A 282 -21.93 8.87 -6.34
CA ASP A 282 -23.13 9.71 -6.42
C ASP A 282 -23.35 10.32 -7.80
N GLU A 283 -22.50 9.97 -8.77
CA GLU A 283 -22.52 10.48 -10.15
C GLU A 283 -22.41 12.01 -10.25
N SER A 284 -21.80 12.65 -9.24
CA SER A 284 -21.65 14.11 -9.17
C SER A 284 -20.20 14.53 -9.02
N ASP A 285 -19.92 15.80 -9.36
CA ASP A 285 -18.60 16.40 -9.19
C ASP A 285 -18.26 16.51 -7.69
N LEU A 286 -17.00 16.22 -7.33
CA LEU A 286 -16.52 16.30 -5.96
C LEU A 286 -15.77 17.62 -5.72
N THR A 287 -16.19 18.41 -4.73
CA THR A 287 -15.42 19.57 -4.27
C THR A 287 -14.33 19.13 -3.30
N LEU A 288 -13.07 19.22 -3.71
CA LEU A 288 -11.89 18.91 -2.89
C LEU A 288 -11.41 20.16 -2.13
N GLN A 289 -11.55 20.15 -0.80
CA GLN A 289 -11.19 21.28 0.05
C GLN A 289 -9.66 21.44 0.21
N PRO A 290 -9.17 22.61 0.65
CA PRO A 290 -7.77 22.78 1.03
C PRO A 290 -7.29 21.71 2.01
N ASN A 291 -6.11 21.17 1.76
CA ASN A 291 -5.46 20.07 2.49
C ASN A 291 -6.15 18.71 2.39
N GLU A 292 -7.10 18.53 1.48
CA GLU A 292 -7.68 17.23 1.19
C GLU A 292 -6.97 16.49 0.06
N VAL A 293 -7.07 15.17 0.10
CA VAL A 293 -6.51 14.25 -0.89
C VAL A 293 -7.61 13.30 -1.31
N ALA A 294 -8.04 13.43 -2.56
CA ALA A 294 -8.90 12.42 -3.18
C ALA A 294 -8.03 11.23 -3.61
N ILE A 295 -8.48 10.03 -3.26
CA ILE A 295 -7.86 8.76 -3.62
C ILE A 295 -8.80 8.03 -4.56
N PHE A 296 -8.23 7.59 -5.67
CA PHE A 296 -8.89 6.79 -6.68
C PHE A 296 -8.12 5.49 -6.87
N LYS A 297 -8.80 4.51 -7.44
CA LYS A 297 -8.23 3.25 -7.88
C LYS A 297 -8.46 3.11 -9.37
N PHE A 298 -7.42 2.74 -10.11
CA PHE A 298 -7.60 2.41 -11.52
C PHE A 298 -8.40 1.12 -11.66
N THR A 299 -9.50 1.19 -12.40
CA THR A 299 -10.41 0.06 -12.66
C THR A 299 -10.56 -0.12 -14.17
N LYS A 300 -10.62 -1.38 -14.59
CA LYS A 300 -10.89 -1.79 -15.97
C LYS A 300 -12.00 -2.83 -15.97
N THR A 301 -13.16 -2.46 -16.51
CA THR A 301 -14.24 -3.39 -16.83
C THR A 301 -14.35 -3.50 -18.34
N SER A 302 -15.39 -2.94 -18.97
CA SER A 302 -15.48 -2.70 -20.42
C SER A 302 -14.75 -1.42 -20.85
N GLU A 303 -14.53 -0.50 -19.91
CA GLU A 303 -13.84 0.78 -20.09
C GLU A 303 -12.80 0.95 -18.98
N ILE A 304 -11.87 1.89 -19.18
CA ILE A 304 -10.88 2.28 -18.17
C ILE A 304 -11.34 3.55 -17.45
N TYR A 305 -11.22 3.58 -16.13
CA TYR A 305 -11.55 4.76 -15.33
C TYR A 305 -10.82 4.76 -13.98
N ALA A 306 -10.75 5.93 -13.36
CA ALA A 306 -10.32 6.13 -11.99
C ALA A 306 -11.56 6.09 -11.08
N GLU A 307 -11.73 5.01 -10.35
CA GLU A 307 -12.82 4.78 -9.41
C GLU A 307 -12.52 5.48 -8.08
N PHE A 308 -13.40 6.38 -7.64
CA PHE A 308 -13.24 7.06 -6.37
C PHE A 308 -13.31 6.08 -5.18
N ILE A 309 -12.37 6.24 -4.24
CA ILE A 309 -12.28 5.41 -3.03
C ILE A 309 -12.60 6.23 -1.80
N SER A 310 -11.88 7.35 -1.60
CA SER A 310 -12.05 8.20 -0.42
C SER A 310 -11.49 9.60 -0.64
N VAL A 311 -11.91 10.54 0.21
CA VAL A 311 -11.16 11.76 0.49
C VAL A 311 -10.52 11.61 1.86
N ASN A 312 -9.20 11.80 1.91
CA ASN A 312 -8.44 11.87 3.15
C ASN A 312 -7.99 13.32 3.33
N ARG A 313 -8.23 13.92 4.50
CA ARG A 313 -7.57 15.18 4.82
C ARG A 313 -6.11 14.88 5.15
N THR A 314 -5.16 15.39 4.35
CA THR A 314 -3.76 15.43 4.77
C THR A 314 -3.69 16.43 5.91
N THR A 315 -3.81 15.93 7.12
CA THR A 315 -3.55 16.71 8.30
C THR A 315 -2.07 17.10 8.31
N VAL A 316 -1.73 18.29 7.82
CA VAL A 316 -0.79 19.12 8.58
C VAL A 316 -1.60 19.65 9.77
N SER A 317 -1.97 18.74 10.66
CA SER A 317 -2.63 19.12 11.88
C SER A 317 -1.53 19.47 12.86
N SER A 318 -1.32 20.76 13.01
CA SER A 318 -1.17 21.32 14.35
C SER A 318 -2.42 20.89 15.15
N GLY A 319 -2.41 19.68 15.71
CA GLY A 319 -3.52 19.09 16.47
C GLY A 319 -4.43 18.13 15.69
N SER A 320 -4.05 16.87 15.55
CA SER A 320 -5.02 15.78 15.43
C SER A 320 -4.47 14.51 16.08
N THR A 321 -5.39 13.80 16.70
CA THR A 321 -5.21 12.78 17.73
C THR A 321 -4.74 11.46 17.13
N PRO A 322 -3.68 10.81 17.66
CA PRO A 322 -3.16 9.56 17.11
C PRO A 322 -4.21 8.44 17.10
N SER A 323 -4.37 7.77 15.97
CA SER A 323 -5.07 6.47 15.91
C SER A 323 -4.25 5.46 16.73
N GLY A 324 -4.84 4.95 17.82
CA GLY A 324 -4.15 4.18 18.87
C GLY A 324 -4.09 4.88 20.24
N SER A 325 -4.60 6.11 20.34
CA SER A 325 -4.62 6.85 21.61
C SER A 325 -5.63 6.27 22.59
N VAL A 326 -5.15 5.82 23.75
CA VAL A 326 -6.03 5.54 24.90
C VAL A 326 -6.55 6.88 25.40
N GLU A 327 -7.86 7.05 25.38
CA GLU A 327 -8.53 8.19 26.00
C GLU A 327 -8.38 8.09 27.51
N ILE A 328 -7.90 9.16 28.14
CA ILE A 328 -7.70 9.25 29.58
C ILE A 328 -8.48 10.47 30.08
N SER A 329 -9.09 10.31 31.27
CA SER A 329 -9.65 11.44 32.01
C SER A 329 -9.05 11.49 33.42
N PHE A 330 -8.88 12.69 33.93
CA PHE A 330 -8.45 12.98 35.29
C PHE A 330 -9.08 14.29 35.76
N GLY A 331 -9.15 14.53 37.06
CA GLY A 331 -9.88 15.69 37.56
C GLY A 331 -9.98 15.74 39.07
N ALA A 332 -10.87 16.61 39.53
CA ALA A 332 -11.13 16.83 40.95
C ALA A 332 -12.63 16.89 41.22
N THR A 333 -13.02 16.42 42.41
CA THR A 333 -14.35 16.63 42.97
C THR A 333 -14.19 17.39 44.28
N PHE A 334 -14.91 18.49 44.40
CA PHE A 334 -14.99 19.31 45.60
C PHE A 334 -16.37 19.11 46.23
N ASP A 335 -16.40 18.95 47.55
CA ASP A 335 -17.62 18.68 48.32
C ASP A 335 -17.58 19.52 49.60
N GLY A 336 -18.45 20.53 49.68
CA GLY A 336 -18.60 21.41 50.83
C GLY A 336 -19.47 20.83 51.95
N GLY A 337 -19.88 19.55 51.85
CA GLY A 337 -20.69 18.90 52.88
C GLY A 337 -22.09 19.48 53.04
N GLY A 338 -22.66 20.05 51.97
CA GLY A 338 -23.97 20.72 51.97
C GLY A 338 -23.92 22.23 52.28
N SER A 339 -22.73 22.80 52.41
CA SER A 339 -22.48 24.25 52.34
C SER A 339 -21.70 24.59 51.06
N ASP A 340 -21.59 25.87 50.72
CA ASP A 340 -20.75 26.33 49.61
C ASP A 340 -19.33 25.75 49.73
N ILE A 341 -18.75 25.38 48.59
CA ILE A 341 -17.37 24.89 48.57
C ILE A 341 -16.41 26.00 49.04
N ASP A 342 -15.60 25.70 50.05
CA ASP A 342 -14.64 26.65 50.60
C ASP A 342 -13.64 27.11 49.53
N VAL A 343 -13.45 28.44 49.44
CA VAL A 343 -12.39 29.05 48.62
C VAL A 343 -11.02 28.56 49.10
N ASP A 344 -10.08 28.43 48.17
CA ASP A 344 -8.74 27.84 48.36
C ASP A 344 -8.73 26.33 48.63
N SER A 345 -9.88 25.65 48.61
CA SER A 345 -9.92 24.18 48.55
C SER A 345 -9.18 23.69 47.30
N TYR A 346 -8.32 22.68 47.46
CA TYR A 346 -7.53 22.13 46.36
C TYR A 346 -7.46 20.60 46.34
N VAL A 347 -7.20 20.06 45.15
CA VAL A 347 -6.92 18.64 44.91
C VAL A 347 -5.70 18.53 44.00
N ASP A 348 -4.76 17.67 44.37
CA ASP A 348 -3.56 17.36 43.60
C ASP A 348 -3.68 15.99 42.92
N VAL A 349 -3.35 15.94 41.63
CA VAL A 349 -3.38 14.72 40.82
C VAL A 349 -2.02 14.51 40.16
N ILE A 350 -1.40 13.35 40.39
CA ILE A 350 -0.18 12.93 39.70
C ILE A 350 -0.57 12.32 38.35
N ILE A 351 0.06 12.79 37.29
CA ILE A 351 -0.24 12.35 35.94
C ILE A 351 0.47 11.02 35.64
N PRO A 352 -0.26 9.93 35.35
CA PRO A 352 0.33 8.59 35.23
C PRO A 352 0.96 8.33 33.86
N LYS A 353 0.71 9.18 32.86
CA LYS A 353 1.27 9.09 31.51
C LYS A 353 1.16 10.43 30.80
N ASN A 354 2.06 10.71 29.87
CA ASN A 354 1.97 11.88 28.98
C ASN A 354 0.57 11.98 28.36
N ILE A 355 -0.04 13.16 28.43
CA ILE A 355 -1.40 13.41 27.94
C ILE A 355 -1.48 14.73 27.17
N ILE A 356 -2.25 14.73 26.09
CA ILE A 356 -2.71 15.93 25.40
C ILE A 356 -4.18 16.16 25.78
N ILE A 357 -4.45 17.20 26.58
CA ILE A 357 -5.80 17.60 27.00
C ILE A 357 -6.56 18.12 25.77
N THR A 358 -7.81 17.67 25.61
CA THR A 358 -8.67 18.06 24.49
C THR A 358 -9.98 18.69 24.93
N ASN A 359 -10.42 18.49 26.17
CA ASN A 359 -11.58 19.16 26.72
C ASN A 359 -11.57 19.16 28.26
N TYR A 360 -12.34 20.08 28.85
CA TYR A 360 -12.81 19.95 30.22
C TYR A 360 -14.34 19.90 30.28
N THR A 361 -14.87 19.28 31.33
CA THR A 361 -16.27 19.30 31.72
C THR A 361 -16.35 19.63 33.20
N LEU A 362 -17.12 20.65 33.55
CA LEU A 362 -17.39 21.09 34.92
C LEU A 362 -18.89 20.92 35.20
N LEU A 363 -19.22 20.17 36.24
CA LEU A 363 -20.60 19.88 36.67
C LEU A 363 -20.78 20.26 38.14
N ALA A 364 -21.91 20.85 38.48
CA ALA A 364 -22.32 21.20 39.83
C ALA A 364 -23.63 20.50 40.22
N ASP A 365 -23.89 20.39 41.52
CA ASP A 365 -25.10 19.79 42.09
C ASP A 365 -26.30 20.74 42.08
N VAL A 366 -26.06 22.04 42.24
CA VAL A 366 -27.07 23.11 42.23
C VAL A 366 -26.61 24.27 41.36
N SER A 367 -27.55 25.16 41.02
CA SER A 367 -27.22 26.35 40.23
C SER A 367 -26.49 27.36 41.10
N GLY A 368 -25.39 27.90 40.59
CA GLY A 368 -24.60 28.91 41.28
C GLY A 368 -23.39 29.32 40.45
N ASP A 369 -22.35 29.79 41.14
CA ASP A 369 -21.12 30.28 40.53
C ASP A 369 -19.90 29.56 41.10
N ILE A 370 -18.96 29.13 40.26
CA ILE A 370 -17.66 28.60 40.72
C ILE A 370 -16.57 28.91 39.69
N ASN A 371 -15.36 29.20 40.15
CA ASN A 371 -14.17 29.36 39.32
C ASN A 371 -13.03 28.51 39.87
N ILE A 372 -12.43 27.66 39.03
CA ILE A 372 -11.38 26.73 39.44
C ILE A 372 -10.11 27.03 38.64
N SER A 373 -8.99 27.30 39.29
CA SER A 373 -7.68 27.38 38.62
C SER A 373 -7.10 25.99 38.42
N VAL A 374 -6.32 25.83 37.34
CA VAL A 374 -5.58 24.60 37.02
C VAL A 374 -4.12 24.96 36.85
N THR A 375 -3.27 24.48 37.76
CA THR A 375 -1.83 24.75 37.78
C THR A 375 -1.04 23.45 37.69
N LYS A 376 0.13 23.49 37.06
CA LYS A 376 0.96 22.32 36.79
C LYS A 376 2.37 22.52 37.33
N ASP A 377 2.87 21.57 38.09
CA ASP A 377 4.26 21.57 38.52
C ASP A 377 4.94 20.23 38.28
N VAL A 378 6.26 20.21 38.40
CA VAL A 378 7.07 18.99 38.49
C VAL A 378 7.32 18.64 39.96
N TYR A 379 7.52 17.36 40.26
CA TYR A 379 7.74 16.88 41.63
C TYR A 379 8.85 17.64 42.38
N SER A 380 9.92 18.04 41.69
CA SER A 380 11.06 18.75 42.30
C SER A 380 10.80 20.20 42.66
N ASN A 381 9.77 20.84 42.07
CA ASN A 381 9.46 22.26 42.25
C ASN A 381 8.14 22.50 42.99
N PHE A 382 7.37 21.44 43.22
CA PHE A 382 6.12 21.46 43.98
C PHE A 382 6.27 22.16 45.35
N PRO A 383 5.32 23.03 45.77
CA PRO A 383 3.98 23.22 45.18
C PRO A 383 3.90 24.28 44.06
N PRO A 384 2.94 24.14 43.13
CA PRO A 384 2.70 25.12 42.06
C PRO A 384 2.31 26.49 42.62
N THR A 385 2.73 27.53 41.93
CA THR A 385 2.36 28.94 42.13
C THR A 385 1.36 29.41 41.08
N SER A 386 0.85 30.64 41.19
CA SER A 386 -0.05 31.21 40.19
C SER A 386 0.59 31.39 38.81
N GLY A 387 1.94 31.43 38.73
CA GLY A 387 2.69 31.48 37.47
C GLY A 387 2.66 30.16 36.69
N ASP A 388 2.31 29.06 37.36
CA ASP A 388 2.31 27.71 36.81
C ASP A 388 0.95 27.32 36.21
N THR A 389 0.08 28.30 35.95
CA THR A 389 -1.23 28.08 35.35
C THR A 389 -1.12 27.51 33.93
N ILE A 390 -1.96 26.52 33.65
CA ILE A 390 -2.08 25.96 32.30
C ILE A 390 -3.27 26.51 31.52
N THR A 391 -4.05 27.44 32.08
CA THR A 391 -5.31 27.90 31.48
C THR A 391 -5.17 29.18 30.67
N GLY A 392 -4.03 29.86 30.76
CA GLY A 392 -3.81 31.15 30.09
C GLY A 392 -4.79 32.25 30.52
N GLY A 393 -5.40 32.11 31.71
CA GLY A 393 -6.44 33.00 32.23
C GLY A 393 -7.87 32.53 31.96
N ASN A 394 -8.08 31.53 31.10
CA ASN A 394 -9.38 30.96 30.78
C ASN A 394 -9.70 29.76 31.68
N ASN A 395 -9.78 30.01 32.99
CA ASN A 395 -10.11 29.02 34.00
C ASN A 395 -11.48 28.37 33.77
N PRO A 396 -11.68 27.07 34.08
CA PRO A 396 -13.02 26.49 34.15
C PRO A 396 -13.90 27.24 35.14
N PHE A 397 -15.12 27.57 34.71
CA PHE A 397 -16.08 28.31 35.52
C PHE A 397 -17.52 27.90 35.25
N ILE A 398 -18.42 28.13 36.21
CA ILE A 398 -19.87 28.16 36.02
C ILE A 398 -20.35 29.54 36.46
N THR A 399 -21.31 30.11 35.75
CA THR A 399 -21.97 31.36 36.14
C THR A 399 -23.48 31.23 36.06
N SER A 400 -24.16 31.28 37.21
CA SER A 400 -25.63 31.12 37.33
C SER A 400 -26.19 29.92 36.55
N ASP A 401 -25.48 28.80 36.56
CA ASP A 401 -25.84 27.56 35.85
C ASP A 401 -25.37 26.36 36.71
N ILE A 402 -25.46 25.14 36.18
CA ILE A 402 -25.05 23.89 36.83
C ILE A 402 -23.89 23.21 36.08
N LYS A 403 -23.46 23.73 34.93
CA LYS A 403 -22.45 23.08 34.10
C LYS A 403 -21.74 24.02 33.14
N ASN A 404 -20.52 23.64 32.74
CA ASN A 404 -19.79 24.24 31.63
C ASN A 404 -18.85 23.21 31.00
N GLN A 405 -18.54 23.36 29.71
CA GLN A 405 -17.56 22.55 29.01
C GLN A 405 -16.85 23.38 27.94
N ASP A 406 -15.57 23.11 27.71
CA ASP A 406 -14.81 23.72 26.63
C ASP A 406 -13.92 22.67 25.97
N SER A 407 -14.02 22.57 24.65
CA SER A 407 -13.18 21.72 23.79
C SER A 407 -12.23 22.53 22.92
N THR A 408 -12.27 23.87 22.99
CA THR A 408 -11.36 24.76 22.26
C THR A 408 -10.10 25.02 23.08
N LEU A 409 -10.21 25.10 24.41
CA LEU A 409 -9.11 25.29 25.35
C LEU A 409 -8.22 26.48 24.97
N THR A 410 -8.86 27.59 24.61
CA THR A 410 -8.14 28.78 24.11
C THR A 410 -7.14 29.29 25.15
N GLY A 411 -5.87 29.39 24.77
CA GLY A 411 -4.79 29.85 25.67
C GLY A 411 -4.25 28.79 26.63
N TRP A 412 -4.75 27.55 26.58
CA TRP A 412 -4.28 26.50 27.48
C TRP A 412 -2.97 25.87 27.02
N THR A 413 -2.13 25.51 27.99
CA THR A 413 -1.07 24.52 27.78
C THR A 413 -1.67 23.14 27.90
N THR A 414 -1.85 22.44 26.77
CA THR A 414 -2.58 21.16 26.71
C THR A 414 -1.70 19.93 26.78
N SER A 415 -0.39 20.05 26.55
CA SER A 415 0.55 18.94 26.68
C SER A 415 1.07 18.85 28.11
N ILE A 416 0.82 17.73 28.77
CA ILE A 416 1.20 17.44 30.16
C ILE A 416 2.00 16.14 30.18
N ASN A 417 3.09 16.10 30.93
CA ASN A 417 3.99 14.95 30.94
C ASN A 417 3.64 13.98 32.07
N GLU A 418 4.05 12.72 31.91
CA GLU A 418 4.07 11.73 32.97
C GLU A 418 4.86 12.24 34.17
N GLY A 419 4.30 12.09 35.37
CA GLY A 419 4.90 12.54 36.62
C GLY A 419 4.70 14.02 36.94
N ASP A 420 4.12 14.83 36.04
CA ASP A 420 3.65 16.18 36.40
C ASP A 420 2.55 16.07 37.47
N ILE A 421 2.44 17.10 38.32
CA ILE A 421 1.39 17.24 39.33
C ILE A 421 0.46 18.37 38.92
N ILE A 422 -0.83 18.06 38.74
CA ILE A 422 -1.87 19.04 38.47
C ILE A 422 -2.61 19.37 39.75
N ARG A 423 -2.62 20.66 40.12
CA ARG A 423 -3.42 21.19 41.22
C ARG A 423 -4.64 21.91 40.67
N PHE A 424 -5.81 21.47 41.12
CA PHE A 424 -7.08 22.16 40.93
C PHE A 424 -7.39 22.95 42.20
N THR A 425 -7.61 24.27 42.11
CA THR A 425 -7.91 25.12 43.27
C THR A 425 -9.17 25.94 43.04
N VAL A 426 -10.08 25.98 44.02
CA VAL A 426 -11.30 26.80 43.97
C VAL A 426 -10.93 28.26 44.26
N ASN A 427 -11.04 29.13 43.26
CA ASN A 427 -10.76 30.56 43.43
C ASN A 427 -11.96 31.34 43.97
N SER A 428 -13.18 30.86 43.67
CA SER A 428 -14.43 31.44 44.14
C SER A 428 -15.55 30.41 44.03
N CYS A 429 -16.51 30.44 44.95
CA CYS A 429 -17.73 29.65 44.91
C CYS A 429 -18.89 30.43 45.54
N THR A 430 -20.11 30.24 45.02
CA THR A 430 -21.37 30.73 45.60
C THR A 430 -22.48 29.73 45.27
N ASP A 431 -23.25 29.35 46.29
CA ASP A 431 -24.40 28.41 46.27
C ASP A 431 -24.07 26.94 45.93
N ILE A 432 -23.01 26.66 45.14
CA ILE A 432 -22.62 25.29 44.76
C ILE A 432 -22.02 24.55 45.94
N THR A 433 -22.61 23.40 46.31
CA THR A 433 -22.14 22.57 47.44
C THR A 433 -21.30 21.38 47.01
N LYS A 434 -21.37 20.99 45.73
CA LYS A 434 -20.52 19.95 45.15
C LYS A 434 -20.26 20.20 43.66
N ALA A 435 -18.99 20.14 43.27
CA ALA A 435 -18.57 20.34 41.89
C ALA A 435 -17.55 19.28 41.44
N THR A 436 -17.65 18.82 40.19
CA THR A 436 -16.66 17.93 39.57
C THR A 436 -16.11 18.56 38.31
N LEU A 437 -14.80 18.76 38.29
CA LEU A 437 -14.05 19.15 37.09
C LEU A 437 -13.31 17.93 36.55
N SER A 438 -13.63 17.53 35.32
CA SER A 438 -12.94 16.46 34.60
C SER A 438 -12.24 17.04 33.38
N LEU A 439 -10.95 16.78 33.24
CA LEU A 439 -10.16 17.01 32.04
C LEU A 439 -10.05 15.69 31.30
N LYS A 440 -10.19 15.74 29.99
CA LYS A 440 -10.12 14.56 29.11
C LYS A 440 -9.13 14.83 27.99
N GLY A 441 -8.40 13.79 27.63
CA GLY A 441 -7.33 13.87 26.65
C GLY A 441 -6.90 12.50 26.16
N TYR A 442 -5.82 12.49 25.39
CA TYR A 442 -5.26 11.30 24.78
C TYR A 442 -3.87 11.04 25.33
N ALA A 443 -3.59 9.79 25.70
CA ALA A 443 -2.23 9.37 26.01
C ALA A 443 -1.35 9.56 24.77
N SER A 444 -0.29 10.38 24.90
CA SER A 444 0.71 10.57 23.84
C SER A 444 1.84 9.56 23.94
#